data_AF-A0A849FMG2-F1
#
_entry.id   AF-A0A849FMG2-F1
#
_cell.length_a   1.000
_cell.length_b   1.000
_cell.length_c   1.000
_cell.angle_alpha   90.00
_cell.angle_beta   90.00
_cell.angle_gamma   90.00
#
_symmetry.space_group_name_H-M   'P 1'
#
loop_
_entity.id
_entity.type
_entity.pdbx_description
1 polymer ?
#
loop_
_entity_poly.entity_id
_entity_poly.type
_entity_poly.pdbx_seq_one_letter_code
_entity_poly.pdbx_strand_id
1 'polypeptide(L)' 'MHLDVQDLKKFYYRTRLGRVAQSAIRDQVTSFWSEPKGQTIVGFGFAVPLLRPFLQEARRVVALMPGPQGVMH' A
#
# COMPACT_ATOMS: atom_id res chain seq x y z
N MET A 1 12.89 -14.25 -0.97
CA MET A 1 13.51 -12.97 -0.62
C MET A 1 12.40 -11.97 -0.33
N HIS A 2 12.28 -11.50 0.90
CA HIS A 2 11.46 -10.33 1.21
C HIS A 2 12.40 -9.12 1.28
N LEU A 3 12.08 -8.05 0.55
CA LEU A 3 12.81 -6.78 0.68
C LEU A 3 12.49 -6.18 2.05
N ASP A 4 13.52 -5.67 2.72
CA ASP A 4 13.40 -4.99 4.00
C ASP A 4 12.44 -3.79 3.89
N VAL A 5 11.64 -3.57 4.93
CA VAL A 5 10.66 -2.47 4.98
C VAL A 5 11.32 -1.09 4.80
N GLN A 6 12.56 -0.91 5.25
CA GLN A 6 13.29 0.35 5.12
C GLN A 6 13.67 0.63 3.66
N ASP A 7 14.06 -0.41 2.90
CA ASP A 7 14.37 -0.27 1.48
C ASP A 7 13.12 0.10 0.68
N LEU A 8 12.00 -0.55 0.97
CA LEU A 8 10.71 -0.23 0.34
C LEU A 8 10.26 1.19 0.70
N LYS A 9 10.36 1.58 1.98
CA LYS A 9 10.07 2.95 2.45
C LYS A 9 10.95 3.96 1.72
N LYS A 10 12.25 3.70 1.59
CA LYS A 10 13.20 4.56 0.88
C LYS A 10 12.82 4.66 -0.59
N PHE A 11 12.56 3.55 -1.26
CA PHE A 11 12.17 3.54 -2.66
C PHE A 11 10.90 4.38 -2.91
N TYR A 12 9.79 4.02 -2.27
CA TYR A 12 8.49 4.65 -2.53
C TYR A 12 8.44 6.13 -2.12
N TYR A 13 9.06 6.51 -0.98
CA TYR A 13 8.92 7.86 -0.47
C TYR A 13 10.09 8.80 -0.81
N ARG A 14 11.29 8.29 -1.07
CA ARG A 14 12.49 9.14 -1.29
C ARG A 14 12.93 9.24 -2.74
N THR A 15 12.44 8.38 -3.65
CA THR A 15 12.87 8.41 -5.06
C THR A 15 11.77 8.94 -5.99
N ARG A 16 12.16 9.51 -7.14
CA ARG A 16 11.20 9.94 -8.18
C ARG A 16 10.51 8.73 -8.83
N LEU A 17 11.28 7.68 -9.11
CA LEU A 17 10.76 6.45 -9.70
C LEU A 17 9.73 5.78 -8.78
N GLY A 18 10.00 5.70 -7.48
CA GLY A 18 9.08 5.11 -6.50
C GLY A 18 7.75 5.85 -6.42
N ARG A 19 7.74 7.19 -6.53
CA ARG A 19 6.50 7.97 -6.59
C ARG A 19 5.70 7.71 -7.86
N VAL A 20 6.36 7.57 -9.00
CA VAL A 20 5.71 7.23 -10.28
C VAL A 20 5.15 5.81 -10.22
N ALA A 21 5.94 4.85 -9.73
CA ALA A 21 5.51 3.47 -9.55
C ALA A 21 4.31 3.36 -8.60
N GLN A 22 4.32 4.11 -7.48
CA GLN A 22 3.19 4.18 -6.57
C GLN A 22 1.91 4.63 -7.27
N SER A 23 1.97 5.72 -8.05
CA SER A 23 0.79 6.21 -8.77
C SER A 23 0.30 5.16 -9.76
N ALA A 24 1.18 4.68 -10.64
CA ALA A 24 0.81 3.73 -11.68
C ALA A 24 0.17 2.45 -11.13
N ILE A 25 0.75 1.87 -10.07
CA ILE A 25 0.22 0.67 -9.43
C ILE A 25 -1.12 0.97 -8.74
N ARG A 26 -1.19 2.08 -7.98
CA ARG A 26 -2.41 2.46 -7.27
C ARG A 26 -3.57 2.67 -8.23
N ASP A 27 -3.34 3.39 -9.33
CA ASP A 27 -4.37 3.72 -10.30
C ASP A 27 -4.94 2.44 -10.96
N GLN A 28 -4.09 1.45 -11.23
CA GLN A 28 -4.52 0.12 -11.67
C GLN A 28 -5.31 -0.63 -10.59
N VAL A 29 -4.81 -0.69 -9.35
CA VAL A 29 -5.50 -1.36 -8.24
C VAL A 29 -6.91 -0.78 -8.04
N THR A 30 -7.05 0.54 -8.07
CA THR A 30 -8.37 1.19 -7.95
C THR A 30 -9.26 0.95 -9.17
N SER A 31 -8.68 0.81 -10.36
CA SER A 31 -9.45 0.46 -11.57
C SER A 31 -9.99 -0.97 -11.52
N PHE A 32 -9.24 -1.92 -10.93
CA PHE A 32 -9.69 -3.30 -10.78
C PHE A 32 -10.69 -3.47 -9.63
N TRP A 33 -10.59 -2.64 -8.59
CA TRP A 33 -11.43 -2.74 -7.39
C TRP A 33 -12.47 -1.62 -7.36
N SER A 34 -13.57 -1.84 -8.07
CA SER A 34 -14.56 -0.79 -8.39
C SER A 34 -15.47 -0.32 -7.24
N GLU A 35 -15.59 -1.07 -6.14
CA GLU A 35 -16.50 -0.70 -5.03
C GLU A 35 -15.88 -1.00 -3.65
N PRO A 36 -15.25 -0.02 -3.00
CA PRO A 36 -14.69 -0.20 -1.66
C PRO A 36 -15.69 0.09 -0.52
N LYS A 37 -16.85 0.68 -0.80
CA LYS A 37 -17.76 1.20 0.23
C LYS A 37 -18.26 0.11 1.17
N GLY A 38 -18.09 0.35 2.46
CA GLY A 38 -18.52 -0.60 3.50
C GLY A 38 -17.66 -1.85 3.65
N GLN A 39 -16.66 -2.06 2.79
CA GLN A 39 -15.75 -3.20 2.89
C GLN A 39 -14.67 -3.00 3.96
N THR A 40 -14.13 -4.09 4.48
CA THR A 40 -12.89 -4.07 5.27
C THR A 40 -11.74 -4.45 4.36
N ILE A 41 -10.82 -3.51 4.12
CA ILE A 41 -9.68 -3.70 3.24
C ILE A 41 -8.45 -4.00 4.08
N VAL A 42 -7.73 -5.04 3.68
CA VAL A 42 -6.49 -5.48 4.32
C VAL A 42 -5.37 -5.49 3.29
N GLY A 43 -4.38 -4.64 3.48
CA GLY A 43 -3.13 -4.70 2.73
C GLY A 43 -2.14 -5.63 3.44
N PHE A 44 -1.57 -6.60 2.73
CA PHE A 44 -0.57 -7.52 3.27
C PHE A 44 0.81 -7.23 2.67
N GLY A 45 1.85 -7.18 3.50
CA GLY A 45 3.17 -6.68 3.12
C GLY A 45 3.19 -5.15 3.03
N PHE A 46 4.10 -4.59 2.22
CA PHE A 46 4.28 -3.14 2.08
C PHE A 46 3.20 -2.45 1.23
N ALA A 47 1.92 -2.63 1.60
CA ALA A 47 0.77 -2.13 0.85
C ALA A 47 0.42 -0.67 1.15
N VAL A 48 0.93 -0.09 2.24
CA VAL A 48 0.59 1.28 2.73
C VAL A 48 0.60 2.36 1.63
N PRO A 49 1.58 2.41 0.69
CA PRO A 49 1.57 3.39 -0.39
C PRO A 49 0.33 3.35 -1.29
N LEU A 50 -0.37 2.22 -1.36
CA LEU A 50 -1.51 1.98 -2.25
C LEU A 50 -2.86 2.16 -1.55
N LEU A 51 -2.91 2.13 -0.21
CA LEU A 51 -4.17 2.04 0.54
C LEU A 51 -4.94 3.36 0.70
N ARG A 52 -4.29 4.50 0.43
CA ARG A 52 -4.85 5.83 0.72
C ARG A 52 -6.22 6.12 0.07
N PRO A 53 -6.49 5.75 -1.19
CA PRO A 53 -7.81 5.99 -1.81
C PRO A 53 -8.97 5.35 -1.04
N PHE A 54 -8.73 4.20 -0.42
CA PHE A 54 -9.77 3.44 0.25
C PHE A 54 -10.17 4.00 1.63
N LEU A 55 -9.39 4.92 2.20
CA LEU A 55 -9.66 5.48 3.52
C LEU A 55 -10.97 6.28 3.58
N GLN A 56 -11.46 6.79 2.44
CA GLN A 56 -12.67 7.62 2.39
C GLN A 56 -13.96 6.79 2.44
N GLU A 57 -13.97 5.62 1.79
CA GLU A 57 -15.20 4.86 1.53
C GLU A 57 -15.23 3.51 2.24
N ALA A 58 -14.07 2.88 2.44
CA ALA A 58 -14.00 1.61 3.14
C ALA A 58 -14.42 1.76 4.60
N ARG A 59 -15.05 0.72 5.15
CA ARG A 59 -15.42 0.67 6.58
C ARG A 59 -14.18 0.66 7.46
N ARG A 60 -13.16 -0.08 7.05
CA ARG A 60 -11.86 -0.22 7.73
C ARG A 60 -10.77 -0.45 6.72
N VAL A 61 -9.59 0.10 6.99
CA VAL A 61 -8.37 -0.14 6.22
C VAL A 61 -7.27 -0.55 7.20
N VAL A 62 -6.69 -1.73 6.98
CA VAL A 62 -5.65 -2.30 7.84
C VAL A 62 -4.43 -2.65 7.00
N ALA A 63 -3.23 -2.33 7.50
CA ALA A 63 -1.97 -2.76 6.91
C ALA A 63 -1.33 -3.82 7.81
N LEU A 64 -1.18 -5.03 7.30
CA LEU A 64 -0.50 -6.14 7.96
C LEU A 64 0.89 -6.32 7.36
N MET A 65 1.92 -6.20 8.22
CA MET A 65 3.30 -6.40 7.83
C MET A 65 3.80 -7.75 8.35
N PRO A 66 4.34 -8.64 7.48
CA PRO A 66 4.97 -9.88 7.92
C PRO A 66 6.18 -9.60 8.82
N GLY A 67 6.32 -10.36 9.92
CA GLY A 67 7.45 -10.23 10.85
C GLY A 67 8.83 -10.20 10.16
N PRO A 68 9.15 -11.10 9.21
CA PRO A 68 10.43 -11.10 8.49
C PRO A 68 10.69 -9.87 7.62
N GLN A 69 9.65 -9.13 7.21
CA GLN A 69 9.78 -7.90 6.42
C GLN A 69 10.03 -6.66 7.31
N GLY A 70 9.61 -6.72 8.58
CA GLY A 70 9.60 -5.58 9.48
C GLY A 70 8.37 -4.69 9.31
N VAL A 71 8.16 -3.78 10.27
CA VAL A 71 7.04 -2.81 10.27
C VAL A 71 7.58 -1.38 10.28
N MET A 72 6.88 -0.47 9.62
CA MET A 72 7.19 0.97 9.72
C MET A 72 6.77 1.51 11.09
N HIS A 73 7.70 2.12 11.82
CA HIS A 73 7.37 3.11 12.87
C HIS A 73 7.25 4.50 12.25
#